data_AF-A0A4R1PME5-F1
#
_entry.id   AF-A0A4R1PME5-F1
#
_cell.length_a   1.000
_cell.length_b   1.000
_cell.length_c   1.000
_cell.angle_alpha   90.00
_cell.angle_beta   90.00
_cell.angle_gamma   90.00
#
_symmetry.space_group_name_H-M   'P 1'
#
loop_
_entity.id
_entity.type
_entity.pdbx_description
1 polymer ?
#
loop_
_entity_poly.entity_id
_entity_poly.type
_entity_poly.pdbx_seq_one_letter_code
_entity_poly.pdbx_strand_id
1 'polypeptide(L)'
;MDSVVVGAFIAVLGWGISHIFTLRAQRKKFLDDIRNNSRIEISKALKEYINWLSLLYAYIINLEIKLGRMRTMNIPIDWNADHEKFLEIRPEAPDSWDWLIEEYRIIFPETAGVRVILSRRQYEIQEAICWFNNVFWKHPVEPDNLMQHRINNFKLLWDWRTYIEDQICLVIDLQIYLQNRALSEIAGIKIPARTPSDPSVCRIITSLNGNLIVVDGQGNEIKHSKQPFSSLDRWQSPIDNIHQRY
;
A
#
# COMPACT_ATOMS: atom_id res chain seq x y z
N MET A 1 4.96 49.30 52.06
CA MET A 1 4.42 48.15 51.32
C MET A 1 4.71 46.93 52.16
N ASP A 2 3.66 46.34 52.73
CA ASP A 2 3.80 45.26 53.70
C ASP A 2 4.34 43.99 53.02
N SER A 3 5.28 43.32 53.69
CA SER A 3 5.91 42.07 53.23
C SER A 3 4.89 40.99 52.82
N VAL A 4 3.69 41.02 53.42
CA VAL A 4 2.55 40.16 53.10
C VAL A 4 2.05 40.36 51.67
N VAL A 5 1.98 41.61 51.19
CA VAL A 5 1.50 41.94 49.84
C VAL A 5 2.50 41.44 48.79
N VAL A 6 3.80 41.59 49.05
CA VAL A 6 4.87 41.08 48.18
C VAL A 6 4.85 39.55 48.13
N GLY A 7 4.69 38.89 49.29
CA GLY A 7 4.58 37.43 49.37
C GLY A 7 3.38 36.86 48.62
N ALA A 8 2.20 37.48 48.77
CA ALA A 8 0.99 37.09 48.05
C ALA A 8 1.15 37.24 46.52
N PHE A 9 1.79 38.32 46.07
CA PHE A 9 2.03 38.55 44.64
C PHE A 9 2.98 37.50 44.04
N ILE A 10 4.06 37.15 44.75
CA ILE A 10 4.98 36.08 44.34
C ILE A 10 4.24 34.73 44.27
N ALA A 11 3.38 34.42 45.22
CA ALA A 11 2.62 33.17 45.24
C ALA A 11 1.65 33.05 44.05
N VAL A 12 0.92 34.11 43.73
CA VAL A 12 -0.01 34.15 42.58
C VAL A 12 0.75 34.04 41.26
N LEU A 13 1.87 34.74 41.11
CA LEU A 13 2.73 34.61 39.92
C LEU A 13 3.31 33.21 39.78
N GLY A 14 3.80 32.63 40.87
CA GLY A 14 4.32 31.26 40.90
C GLY A 14 3.26 30.23 40.49
N TRP A 15 2.04 30.36 41.02
CA TRP A 15 0.90 29.53 40.62
C TRP A 15 0.53 29.72 39.15
N GLY A 16 0.45 30.96 38.68
CA GLY A 16 0.12 31.27 37.28
C GLY A 16 1.13 30.67 36.29
N ILE A 17 2.43 30.80 36.58
CA ILE A 17 3.51 30.22 35.77
C ILE A 17 3.42 28.68 35.78
N SER A 18 3.25 28.07 36.96
CA SER A 18 3.12 26.61 37.11
C SER A 18 1.89 26.06 36.35
N HIS A 19 0.76 26.77 36.43
CA HIS A 19 -0.47 26.41 35.73
C HIS A 19 -0.27 26.43 34.20
N ILE A 20 0.37 27.49 33.66
CA ILE A 20 0.67 27.59 32.22
C ILE A 20 1.60 26.46 31.77
N PHE A 21 2.64 26.14 32.54
CA PHE A 21 3.54 25.02 32.22
C PHE A 21 2.81 23.69 32.25
N THR A 22 1.93 23.48 33.23
CA THR A 22 1.11 22.26 33.34
C THR A 22 0.20 22.10 32.12
N LEU A 23 -0.51 23.16 31.71
CA LEU A 23 -1.36 23.14 30.51
C LEU A 23 -0.56 22.87 29.24
N ARG A 24 0.64 23.45 29.10
CA ARG A 24 1.53 23.19 27.96
C ARG A 24 1.99 21.74 27.93
N ALA A 25 2.38 21.17 29.08
CA ALA A 25 2.80 19.78 29.19
C ALA A 25 1.65 18.81 28.86
N GLN A 26 0.44 19.07 29.35
CA GLN A 26 -0.75 18.27 29.05
C GLN A 26 -1.10 18.31 27.56
N ARG A 27 -1.09 19.50 26.93
CA ARG A 27 -1.33 19.64 25.49
C ARG A 27 -0.28 18.89 24.67
N LYS A 28 1.01 19.01 25.04
CA LYS A 28 2.09 18.28 24.36
C LYS A 28 1.87 16.77 24.46
N LYS A 29 1.63 16.25 25.68
CA LYS A 29 1.38 14.83 25.90
C LYS A 29 0.19 14.32 25.08
N PHE A 30 -0.92 15.05 25.05
CA PHE A 30 -2.09 14.70 24.26
C PHE A 30 -1.79 14.58 22.76
N LEU A 31 -1.02 15.53 22.21
CA LEU A 31 -0.59 15.49 20.81
C LEU A 31 0.37 14.32 20.54
N ASP A 32 1.28 14.04 21.46
CA ASP A 32 2.22 12.92 21.35
C ASP A 32 1.48 11.57 21.40
N ASP A 33 0.46 11.45 22.25
CA ASP A 33 -0.41 10.26 22.34
C ASP A 33 -1.18 10.03 21.03
N ILE A 34 -1.78 11.09 20.46
CA ILE A 34 -2.48 11.02 19.16
C ILE A 34 -1.54 10.58 18.03
N ARG A 35 -0.33 11.17 17.97
CA ARG A 35 0.69 10.80 16.98
C ARG A 35 1.14 9.36 17.13
N ASN A 36 1.32 8.91 18.36
CA ASN A 36 1.75 7.55 18.63
C ASN A 36 0.67 6.53 18.24
N ASN A 37 -0.60 6.81 18.56
CA ASN A 37 -1.72 5.95 18.22
C ASN A 37 -1.93 5.87 16.70
N SER A 38 -1.98 7.03 16.02
CA SER A 38 -2.08 7.07 14.55
C SER A 38 -0.95 6.31 13.87
N ARG A 39 0.30 6.46 14.34
CA ARG A 39 1.44 5.67 13.86
C ARG A 39 1.21 4.17 13.99
N ILE A 40 0.71 3.70 15.15
CA ILE A 40 0.48 2.28 15.43
C ILE A 40 -0.63 1.73 14.52
N GLU A 41 -1.75 2.43 14.44
CA GLU A 41 -2.92 2.03 13.64
C GLU A 41 -2.59 1.96 12.16
N ILE A 42 -2.00 3.03 11.60
CA ILE A 42 -1.60 3.07 10.19
C ILE A 42 -0.54 1.99 9.91
N SER A 43 0.45 1.82 10.80
CA SER A 43 1.48 0.78 10.61
C SER A 43 0.89 -0.62 10.58
N LYS A 44 -0.11 -0.90 11.41
CA LYS A 44 -0.81 -2.19 11.45
C LYS A 44 -1.58 -2.42 10.14
N ALA A 45 -2.35 -1.43 9.69
CA ALA A 45 -3.13 -1.53 8.45
C ALA A 45 -2.23 -1.69 7.21
N LEU A 46 -1.15 -0.91 7.10
CA LEU A 46 -0.17 -1.07 6.02
C LEU A 46 0.48 -2.47 6.04
N LYS A 47 0.76 -3.02 7.22
CA LYS A 47 1.33 -4.37 7.35
C LYS A 47 0.35 -5.45 6.89
N GLU A 48 -0.94 -5.33 7.22
CA GLU A 48 -1.98 -6.23 6.74
C GLU A 48 -2.07 -6.18 5.20
N TYR A 49 -2.02 -4.98 4.61
CA TYR A 49 -2.01 -4.81 3.16
C TYR A 49 -0.75 -5.40 2.50
N ILE A 50 0.45 -5.18 3.07
CA ILE A 50 1.71 -5.80 2.60
C ILE A 50 1.62 -7.33 2.64
N ASN A 51 1.06 -7.90 3.71
CA ASN A 51 0.89 -9.34 3.83
C ASN A 51 -0.03 -9.89 2.73
N TRP A 52 -1.14 -9.22 2.46
CA TRP A 52 -2.06 -9.58 1.38
C TRP A 52 -1.37 -9.55 0.00
N LEU A 53 -0.66 -8.46 -0.31
CA LEU A 53 0.12 -8.37 -1.56
C LEU A 53 1.19 -9.47 -1.66
N SER A 54 1.84 -9.81 -0.55
CA SER A 54 2.88 -10.84 -0.51
C SER A 54 2.31 -12.24 -0.75
N LEU A 55 1.14 -12.54 -0.20
CA LEU A 55 0.43 -13.80 -0.47
C LEU A 55 0.05 -13.90 -1.95
N LEU A 56 -0.48 -12.83 -2.53
CA LEU A 56 -0.78 -12.76 -3.96
C LEU A 56 0.46 -12.95 -4.83
N TYR A 57 1.55 -12.24 -4.52
CA TYR A 57 2.81 -12.38 -5.24
C TYR A 57 3.34 -13.82 -5.16
N ALA A 58 3.38 -14.42 -3.97
CA ALA A 58 3.80 -15.80 -3.77
C ALA A 58 2.93 -16.79 -4.55
N TYR A 59 1.61 -16.55 -4.61
CA TYR A 59 0.69 -17.35 -5.41
C TYR A 59 1.04 -17.31 -6.90
N ILE A 60 1.27 -16.12 -7.46
CA ILE A 60 1.67 -15.95 -8.87
C ILE A 60 2.95 -16.73 -9.17
N ILE A 61 3.98 -16.60 -8.32
CA ILE A 61 5.24 -17.34 -8.48
C ILE A 61 5.01 -18.86 -8.42
N ASN A 62 4.25 -19.33 -7.44
CA ASN A 62 3.96 -20.76 -7.30
C ASN A 62 3.21 -21.33 -8.50
N LEU A 63 2.26 -20.58 -9.06
CA LEU A 63 1.52 -20.98 -10.25
C LEU A 63 2.42 -21.07 -11.48
N GLU A 64 3.35 -20.13 -11.67
CA GLU A 64 4.34 -20.21 -12.76
C GLU A 64 5.24 -21.44 -12.62
N ILE A 65 5.73 -21.72 -11.41
CA ILE A 65 6.56 -22.92 -11.14
C ILE A 65 5.79 -24.19 -11.50
N LYS A 66 4.51 -24.27 -11.12
CA LYS A 66 3.64 -25.42 -11.45
C LYS A 66 3.43 -25.55 -12.95
N LEU A 67 3.10 -24.46 -13.63
CA LEU A 67 2.96 -24.43 -15.10
C LEU A 67 4.24 -24.86 -15.79
N GLY A 68 5.40 -24.38 -15.33
CA GLY A 68 6.72 -24.77 -15.84
C GLY A 68 6.99 -26.26 -15.67
N ARG A 69 6.72 -26.83 -14.49
CA ARG A 69 6.83 -28.28 -14.23
C ARG A 69 5.90 -29.10 -15.10
N MET A 70 4.67 -28.65 -15.31
CA MET A 70 3.76 -29.34 -16.21
C MET A 70 4.26 -29.33 -17.66
N ARG A 71 4.76 -28.19 -18.17
CA ARG A 71 5.30 -28.09 -19.54
C ARG A 71 6.55 -28.93 -19.76
N THR A 72 7.45 -28.97 -18.77
CA THR A 72 8.78 -29.59 -18.90
C THR A 72 8.83 -31.04 -18.47
N MET A 73 8.02 -31.42 -17.47
CA MET A 73 8.06 -32.74 -16.81
C MET A 73 6.74 -33.50 -16.90
N ASN A 74 5.71 -32.93 -17.55
CA ASN A 74 4.37 -33.50 -17.67
C ASN A 74 3.74 -33.87 -16.31
N ILE A 75 4.09 -33.13 -15.25
CA ILE A 75 3.52 -33.31 -13.91
C ILE A 75 2.11 -32.68 -13.89
N PRO A 76 1.05 -33.43 -13.58
CA PRO A 76 -0.30 -32.89 -13.55
C PRO A 76 -0.47 -31.88 -12.40
N ILE A 77 -1.26 -30.83 -12.66
CA ILE A 77 -1.62 -29.80 -11.68
C ILE A 77 -3.01 -30.12 -11.12
N ASP A 78 -3.14 -30.14 -9.79
CA ASP A 78 -4.44 -30.17 -9.12
C ASP A 78 -5.08 -28.78 -9.13
N TRP A 79 -5.84 -28.52 -10.18
CA TRP A 79 -6.49 -27.25 -10.42
C TRP A 79 -7.55 -26.89 -9.39
N ASN A 80 -8.19 -27.87 -8.76
CA ASN A 80 -9.21 -27.61 -7.75
C ASN A 80 -8.54 -27.09 -6.47
N ALA A 81 -7.48 -27.77 -6.02
CA ALA A 81 -6.69 -27.32 -4.86
C ALA A 81 -6.05 -25.95 -5.10
N ASP A 82 -5.61 -25.65 -6.33
CA ASP A 82 -5.07 -24.32 -6.68
C ASP A 82 -6.13 -23.22 -6.71
N HIS A 83 -7.37 -23.55 -7.09
CA HIS A 83 -8.49 -22.62 -7.04
C HIS A 83 -8.90 -22.32 -5.60
N GLU A 84 -8.96 -23.33 -4.73
CA GLU A 84 -9.25 -23.14 -3.30
C GLU A 84 -8.22 -22.21 -2.63
N LYS A 85 -6.92 -22.46 -2.87
CA LYS A 85 -5.85 -21.56 -2.38
C LYS A 85 -5.98 -20.14 -2.92
N PHE A 86 -6.39 -19.99 -4.17
CA PHE A 86 -6.64 -18.66 -4.73
C PHE A 86 -7.80 -17.96 -4.03
N LEU A 87 -8.90 -18.68 -3.73
CA LEU A 87 -10.05 -18.14 -3.02
C LEU A 87 -9.72 -17.71 -1.59
N GLU A 88 -8.78 -18.37 -0.92
CA GLU A 88 -8.26 -17.96 0.40
C GLU A 88 -7.48 -16.63 0.37
N ILE A 89 -6.81 -16.33 -0.75
CA ILE A 89 -6.03 -15.09 -0.95
C ILE A 89 -6.90 -13.96 -1.52
N ARG A 90 -7.95 -14.34 -2.26
CA ARG A 90 -8.89 -13.44 -2.91
C ARG A 90 -9.70 -12.49 -2.01
N PRO A 91 -10.01 -12.70 -0.71
CA PRO A 91 -10.81 -11.74 0.04
C PRO A 91 -10.32 -10.31 -0.19
N GLU A 92 -11.28 -9.39 -0.22
CA GLU A 92 -11.08 -7.98 -0.53
C GLU A 92 -9.83 -7.47 0.18
N ALA A 93 -8.99 -6.74 -0.56
CA ALA A 93 -7.77 -6.21 0.03
C ALA A 93 -8.15 -5.43 1.29
N PRO A 94 -7.34 -5.44 2.36
CA PRO A 94 -7.69 -4.73 3.58
C PRO A 94 -8.03 -3.26 3.30
N ASP A 95 -9.31 -2.90 3.43
CA ASP A 95 -9.86 -1.57 3.06
C ASP A 95 -9.50 -0.46 4.06
N SER A 96 -8.62 -0.73 5.02
CA SER A 96 -8.44 0.15 6.17
C SER A 96 -7.29 1.15 6.03
N TRP A 97 -6.23 0.83 5.29
CA TRP A 97 -5.01 1.63 5.38
C TRP A 97 -5.15 3.02 4.74
N ASP A 98 -5.84 3.14 3.61
CA ASP A 98 -5.96 4.41 2.91
C ASP A 98 -6.95 5.34 3.62
N TRP A 99 -8.06 4.80 4.13
CA TRP A 99 -8.97 5.52 5.01
C TRP A 99 -8.26 6.06 6.24
N LEU A 100 -7.44 5.24 6.93
CA LEU A 100 -6.70 5.68 8.12
C LEU A 100 -5.72 6.81 7.80
N ILE A 101 -5.05 6.78 6.64
CA ILE A 101 -4.17 7.88 6.22
C ILE A 101 -4.97 9.15 5.96
N GLU A 102 -6.17 9.05 5.37
CA GLU A 102 -7.05 10.22 5.17
C GLU A 102 -7.58 10.77 6.51
N GLU A 103 -7.99 9.90 7.42
CA GLU A 103 -8.45 10.28 8.76
C GLU A 103 -7.37 11.04 9.54
N TYR A 104 -6.13 10.56 9.46
CA TYR A 104 -4.96 11.19 10.08
C TYR A 104 -4.24 12.21 9.18
N ARG A 105 -4.89 12.72 8.12
CA ARG A 105 -4.28 13.69 7.18
C ARG A 105 -3.82 14.98 7.86
N ILE A 106 -4.48 15.40 8.95
CA ILE A 106 -4.05 16.58 9.72
C ILE A 106 -2.67 16.35 10.36
N ILE A 107 -2.35 15.11 10.71
CA ILE A 107 -1.06 14.72 11.32
C ILE A 107 0.01 14.54 10.22
N PHE A 108 -0.38 13.96 9.08
CA PHE A 108 0.54 13.65 7.98
C PHE A 108 0.08 14.26 6.64
N PRO A 109 -0.04 15.60 6.53
CA PRO A 109 -0.61 16.26 5.35
C PRO A 109 0.17 15.97 4.06
N GLU A 110 1.48 15.75 4.16
CA GLU A 110 2.38 15.46 3.05
C GLU A 110 2.03 14.16 2.30
N THR A 111 1.25 13.27 2.89
CA THR A 111 0.91 11.95 2.34
C THR A 111 -0.22 11.97 1.32
N ALA A 112 -0.98 13.06 1.21
CA ALA A 112 -2.21 13.12 0.43
C ALA A 112 -2.03 12.67 -1.04
N GLY A 113 -0.97 13.13 -1.70
CA GLY A 113 -0.69 12.76 -3.10
C GLY A 113 -0.33 11.28 -3.26
N VAL A 114 0.56 10.78 -2.40
CA VAL A 114 0.98 9.37 -2.41
C VAL A 114 -0.20 8.44 -2.10
N ARG A 115 -1.06 8.80 -1.14
CA ARG A 115 -2.26 8.02 -0.81
C ARG A 115 -3.12 7.78 -2.05
N VAL A 116 -3.45 8.84 -2.79
CA VAL A 116 -4.27 8.73 -4.01
C VAL A 116 -3.63 7.81 -5.04
N ILE A 117 -2.31 7.92 -5.24
CA ILE A 117 -1.58 7.06 -6.18
C ILE A 117 -1.65 5.61 -5.72
N LEU A 118 -1.30 5.32 -4.46
CA LEU A 118 -1.26 3.95 -3.95
C LEU A 118 -2.65 3.29 -3.86
N SER A 119 -3.70 4.04 -3.47
CA SER A 119 -5.09 3.55 -3.48
C SER A 119 -5.53 3.20 -4.90
N ARG A 120 -5.16 4.02 -5.90
CA ARG A 120 -5.45 3.69 -7.30
C ARG A 120 -4.73 2.43 -7.75
N ARG A 121 -3.45 2.27 -7.40
CA ARG A 121 -2.69 1.04 -7.71
C ARG A 121 -3.32 -0.18 -7.05
N GLN A 122 -3.82 -0.06 -5.81
CA GLN A 122 -4.58 -1.13 -5.15
C GLN A 122 -5.81 -1.54 -5.95
N TYR A 123 -6.62 -0.58 -6.37
CA TYR A 123 -7.82 -0.84 -7.16
C TYR A 123 -7.49 -1.58 -8.46
N GLU A 124 -6.46 -1.14 -9.18
CA GLU A 124 -6.00 -1.79 -10.41
C GLU A 124 -5.54 -3.24 -10.18
N ILE A 125 -4.86 -3.51 -9.06
CA ILE A 125 -4.47 -4.88 -8.66
C ILE A 125 -5.71 -5.73 -8.36
N GLN A 126 -6.68 -5.18 -7.62
CA GLN A 126 -7.95 -5.88 -7.32
C GLN A 126 -8.73 -6.20 -8.60
N GLU A 127 -8.84 -5.25 -9.54
CA GLU A 127 -9.46 -5.48 -10.85
C GLU A 127 -8.76 -6.60 -11.61
N ALA A 128 -7.42 -6.59 -11.66
CA ALA A 128 -6.64 -7.63 -12.32
C ALA A 128 -6.89 -9.03 -11.71
N ILE A 129 -6.99 -9.12 -10.38
CA ILE A 129 -7.30 -10.38 -9.67
C ILE A 129 -8.73 -10.84 -9.99
N CYS A 130 -9.71 -9.94 -9.95
CA CYS A 130 -11.09 -10.24 -10.27
C CYS A 130 -11.25 -10.72 -11.72
N TRP A 131 -10.56 -10.05 -12.65
CA TRP A 131 -10.51 -10.45 -14.04
C TRP A 131 -9.85 -11.84 -14.20
N PHE A 132 -8.68 -12.04 -13.59
CA PHE A 132 -7.98 -13.32 -13.62
C PHE A 132 -8.88 -14.44 -13.10
N ASN A 133 -9.59 -14.23 -12.01
CA ASN A 133 -10.53 -15.21 -11.48
C ASN A 133 -11.62 -15.60 -12.49
N ASN A 134 -12.21 -14.61 -13.14
CA ASN A 134 -13.29 -14.85 -14.08
C ASN A 134 -12.80 -15.57 -15.35
N VAL A 135 -11.62 -15.21 -15.86
CA VAL A 135 -11.11 -15.77 -17.12
C VAL A 135 -10.36 -17.09 -16.93
N PHE A 136 -9.59 -17.23 -15.85
CA PHE A 136 -8.77 -18.41 -15.59
C PHE A 136 -9.57 -19.55 -14.95
N TRP A 137 -10.47 -19.24 -14.01
CA TRP A 137 -11.22 -20.25 -13.26
C TRP A 137 -12.63 -20.49 -13.77
N LYS A 138 -13.36 -19.43 -14.17
CA LYS A 138 -14.80 -19.52 -14.46
C LYS A 138 -15.16 -19.62 -15.94
N HIS A 139 -14.23 -19.36 -16.86
CA HIS A 139 -14.55 -19.36 -18.28
C HIS A 139 -14.87 -20.79 -18.75
N PRO A 140 -16.02 -21.01 -19.42
CA PRO A 140 -16.31 -22.30 -20.05
C PRO A 140 -15.33 -22.51 -21.20
N VAL A 141 -14.50 -23.54 -21.13
CA VAL A 141 -13.57 -23.92 -22.20
C VAL A 141 -13.73 -25.41 -22.41
N GLU A 142 -13.75 -25.83 -23.67
CA GLU A 142 -13.73 -27.26 -24.02
C GLU A 142 -12.54 -27.95 -23.35
N PRO A 143 -12.70 -29.19 -22.83
CA PRO A 143 -11.67 -29.88 -22.06
C PRO A 143 -10.30 -29.93 -22.77
N ASP A 144 -10.33 -30.09 -24.10
CA ASP A 144 -9.13 -30.26 -24.93
C ASP A 144 -8.32 -28.96 -25.10
N ASN A 145 -8.95 -27.79 -24.89
CA ASN A 145 -8.32 -26.46 -25.02
C ASN A 145 -8.09 -25.75 -23.68
N LEU A 146 -8.60 -26.31 -22.58
CA LEU A 146 -8.57 -25.71 -21.25
C LEU A 146 -7.15 -25.36 -20.79
N MET A 147 -6.18 -26.22 -21.08
CA MET A 147 -4.79 -26.01 -20.66
C MET A 147 -4.12 -24.85 -21.40
N GLN A 148 -4.22 -24.82 -22.73
CA GLN A 148 -3.63 -23.72 -23.50
C GLN A 148 -4.27 -22.38 -23.14
N HIS A 149 -5.59 -22.38 -22.88
CA HIS A 149 -6.30 -21.21 -22.36
C HIS A 149 -5.72 -20.74 -21.02
N ARG A 150 -5.52 -21.64 -20.05
CA ARG A 150 -4.93 -21.29 -18.75
C ARG A 150 -3.52 -20.74 -18.89
N ILE A 151 -2.66 -21.36 -19.70
CA ILE A 151 -1.31 -20.87 -19.97
C ILE A 151 -1.32 -19.44 -20.53
N ASN A 152 -2.17 -19.18 -21.52
CA ASN A 152 -2.25 -17.86 -22.16
C ASN A 152 -2.74 -16.79 -21.18
N ASN A 153 -3.75 -17.10 -20.35
CA ASN A 153 -4.28 -16.17 -19.36
C ASN A 153 -3.35 -15.97 -18.16
N PHE A 154 -2.56 -16.97 -17.78
CA PHE A 154 -1.55 -16.80 -16.75
C PHE A 154 -0.48 -15.78 -17.14
N LYS A 155 -0.08 -15.74 -18.42
CA LYS A 155 0.91 -14.76 -18.90
C LYS A 155 0.49 -13.33 -18.58
N LEU A 156 -0.80 -13.03 -18.71
CA LEU A 156 -1.34 -11.72 -18.35
C LEU A 156 -1.17 -11.43 -16.86
N LEU A 157 -1.45 -12.38 -15.97
CA LEU A 157 -1.21 -12.24 -14.53
C LEU A 157 0.28 -12.14 -14.19
N TRP A 158 1.13 -12.88 -14.89
CA TRP A 158 2.59 -12.87 -14.71
C TRP A 158 3.20 -11.49 -14.97
N ASP A 159 2.66 -10.75 -15.93
CA ASP A 159 3.09 -9.38 -16.24
C ASP A 159 2.76 -8.38 -15.11
N TRP A 160 1.77 -8.68 -14.26
CA TRP A 160 1.45 -7.88 -13.07
C TRP A 160 2.38 -8.14 -11.88
N ARG A 161 3.24 -9.17 -11.91
CA ARG A 161 4.10 -9.51 -10.76
C ARG A 161 4.99 -8.34 -10.32
N THR A 162 5.61 -7.64 -11.27
CA THR A 162 6.50 -6.51 -11.01
C THR A 162 5.71 -5.32 -10.51
N TYR A 163 4.47 -5.15 -10.97
CA TYR A 163 3.58 -4.10 -10.49
C TYR A 163 3.17 -4.30 -9.02
N ILE A 164 2.90 -5.55 -8.64
CA ILE A 164 2.61 -5.95 -7.26
C ILE A 164 3.86 -5.78 -6.38
N GLU A 165 5.03 -6.20 -6.86
CA GLU A 165 6.31 -6.02 -6.17
C GLU A 165 6.63 -4.55 -5.93
N ASP A 166 6.49 -3.69 -6.95
CA ASP A 166 6.62 -2.24 -6.81
C ASP A 166 5.65 -1.68 -5.75
N GLN A 167 4.40 -2.17 -5.76
CA GLN A 167 3.40 -1.73 -4.76
C GLN A 167 3.83 -2.12 -3.35
N ILE A 168 4.34 -3.34 -3.13
CA ILE A 168 4.88 -3.77 -1.83
C ILE A 168 5.99 -2.83 -1.37
N CYS A 169 6.97 -2.56 -2.24
CA CYS A 169 8.09 -1.66 -1.94
C CYS A 169 7.62 -0.26 -1.56
N LEU A 170 6.67 0.32 -2.31
CA LEU A 170 6.13 1.65 -2.04
C LEU A 170 5.37 1.72 -0.71
N VAL A 171 4.58 0.70 -0.37
CA VAL A 171 3.81 0.64 0.88
C VAL A 171 4.74 0.49 2.07
N ILE A 172 5.80 -0.33 1.96
CA ILE A 172 6.85 -0.44 2.98
C ILE A 172 7.56 0.91 3.16
N ASP A 173 7.91 1.58 2.06
CA ASP A 173 8.59 2.86 2.10
C ASP A 173 7.73 3.95 2.78
N LEU A 174 6.42 3.97 2.50
CA LEU A 174 5.45 4.81 3.19
C LEU A 174 5.34 4.50 4.69
N GLN A 175 5.31 3.21 5.05
CA GLN A 175 5.26 2.77 6.44
C GLN A 175 6.48 3.27 7.22
N ILE A 176 7.69 3.07 6.67
CA ILE A 176 8.94 3.53 7.28
C ILE A 176 8.93 5.06 7.41
N TYR A 177 8.47 5.77 6.39
CA TYR A 177 8.36 7.23 6.45
C TYR A 177 7.48 7.70 7.61
N LEU A 178 6.24 7.18 7.70
CA LEU A 178 5.28 7.56 8.72
C LEU A 178 5.80 7.26 10.13
N GLN A 179 6.45 6.11 10.31
CA GLN A 179 7.08 5.75 11.57
C GLN A 179 8.18 6.72 11.96
N ASN A 180 9.09 7.03 11.04
CA ASN A 180 10.18 7.97 11.28
C ASN A 180 9.65 9.39 11.54
N ARG A 181 8.64 9.80 10.78
CA ARG A 181 8.01 11.12 10.93
C ARG A 181 7.41 11.28 12.33
N ALA A 182 6.57 10.34 12.75
CA ALA A 182 5.94 10.35 14.06
C ALA A 182 6.97 10.30 15.21
N LEU A 183 7.97 9.41 15.11
CA LEU A 183 9.04 9.30 16.10
C LEU A 183 9.88 10.57 16.20
N SER A 184 10.20 11.20 15.06
CA SER A 184 10.95 12.45 15.00
C SER A 184 10.22 13.57 15.73
N GLU A 185 8.91 13.67 15.58
CA GLU A 185 8.10 14.69 16.28
C GLU A 185 7.99 14.43 17.78
N ILE A 186 7.73 13.18 18.18
CA ILE A 186 7.58 12.80 19.59
C ILE A 186 8.91 12.99 20.34
N ALA A 187 10.01 12.51 19.76
CA ALA A 187 11.33 12.59 20.39
C ALA A 187 11.98 13.98 20.26
N GLY A 188 11.52 14.81 19.33
CA GLY A 188 12.18 16.07 18.99
C GLY A 188 13.55 15.88 18.33
N ILE A 189 13.80 14.72 17.72
CA ILE A 189 15.08 14.37 17.08
C ILE A 189 14.86 14.33 15.58
N LYS A 190 15.77 14.92 14.80
CA LYS A 190 15.73 14.82 13.34
C LYS A 190 16.21 13.43 12.90
N ILE A 191 15.31 12.62 12.36
CA ILE A 191 15.67 11.33 11.76
C ILE A 191 16.16 11.59 10.32
N PRO A 192 17.31 11.02 9.89
CA PRO A 192 17.81 11.16 8.54
C PRO A 192 16.77 10.74 7.50
N ALA A 193 16.81 11.38 6.33
CA ALA A 193 15.99 10.95 5.20
C ALA A 193 16.42 9.54 4.79
N ARG A 194 15.43 8.67 4.57
CA ARG A 194 15.66 7.33 4.05
C ARG A 194 16.26 7.40 2.65
N THR A 195 17.25 6.55 2.39
CA THR A 195 17.89 6.42 1.08
C THR A 195 17.73 4.96 0.65
N PRO A 196 17.08 4.70 -0.51
CA PRO A 196 16.99 3.35 -1.02
C PRO A 196 18.38 2.82 -1.35
N SER A 197 18.65 1.56 -1.00
CA SER A 197 19.89 0.88 -1.37
C SER A 197 20.01 0.68 -2.88
N ASP A 198 18.88 0.53 -3.56
CA ASP A 198 18.79 0.39 -5.00
C ASP A 198 18.07 1.63 -5.59
N PRO A 199 18.75 2.49 -6.38
CA PRO A 199 18.11 3.64 -6.99
C PRO A 199 17.19 3.27 -8.16
N SER A 200 17.22 2.02 -8.65
CA SER A 200 16.42 1.55 -9.79
C SER A 200 15.00 1.12 -9.41
N VAL A 201 14.66 1.06 -8.12
CA VAL A 201 13.31 0.74 -7.67
C VAL A 201 12.43 1.98 -7.51
N CYS A 202 11.12 1.77 -7.66
CA CYS A 202 10.13 2.79 -7.31
C CYS A 202 10.24 3.17 -5.83
N ARG A 203 10.12 4.46 -5.54
CA ARG A 203 10.28 4.99 -4.17
C ARG A 203 9.44 6.23 -3.94
N ILE A 204 9.22 6.58 -2.67
CA ILE A 204 8.57 7.83 -2.30
C ILE A 204 9.65 8.82 -1.86
N ILE A 205 9.62 10.04 -2.41
CA ILE A 205 10.53 11.12 -2.03
C ILE A 205 9.75 12.36 -1.60
N THR A 206 10.42 13.25 -0.86
CA THR A 206 9.87 14.55 -0.51
C THR A 206 10.17 15.54 -1.63
N SER A 207 9.13 16.14 -2.20
CA SER A 207 9.22 17.21 -3.20
C SER A 207 9.72 18.52 -2.57
N LEU A 208 10.08 19.49 -3.42
CA LEU A 208 10.48 20.84 -3.00
C LEU A 208 9.41 21.56 -2.16
N ASN A 209 8.13 21.21 -2.37
CA ASN A 209 7.00 21.80 -1.65
C ASN A 209 6.69 21.07 -0.33
N GLY A 210 7.52 20.10 0.07
CA GLY A 210 7.33 19.31 1.30
C GLY A 210 6.33 18.14 1.16
N ASN A 211 5.60 18.05 0.06
CA ASN A 211 4.70 16.93 -0.22
C ASN A 211 5.48 15.68 -0.61
N LEU A 212 4.95 14.50 -0.29
CA LEU A 212 5.46 13.24 -0.80
C LEU A 212 5.01 13.01 -2.24
N ILE A 213 5.92 12.50 -3.06
CA ILE A 213 5.67 12.08 -4.43
C ILE A 213 6.25 10.69 -4.67
N VAL A 214 5.64 9.95 -5.59
CA VAL A 214 6.16 8.65 -6.05
C VAL A 214 7.07 8.91 -7.26
N VAL A 215 8.26 8.31 -7.27
CA VAL A 215 9.18 8.34 -8.41
C VAL A 215 9.54 6.92 -8.86
N ASP A 216 9.75 6.76 -10.17
CA ASP A 216 10.24 5.51 -10.74
C ASP A 216 11.76 5.32 -10.51
N GLY A 217 12.29 4.18 -10.97
CA GLY A 217 13.71 3.84 -10.92
C GLY A 217 14.65 4.79 -11.66
N GLN A 218 14.11 5.68 -12.50
CA GLN A 218 14.87 6.71 -13.21
C GLN A 218 14.75 8.08 -12.51
N GLY A 219 13.96 8.16 -11.44
CA GLY A 219 13.68 9.40 -10.71
C GLY A 219 12.57 10.25 -11.32
N ASN A 220 11.83 9.73 -12.30
CA ASN A 220 10.70 10.46 -12.89
C ASN A 220 9.48 10.37 -11.96
N GLU A 221 8.80 11.49 -11.76
CA GLU A 221 7.57 11.53 -10.96
C GLU A 221 6.45 10.72 -11.63
N ILE A 222 5.89 9.77 -10.88
CA ILE A 222 4.73 8.99 -11.27
C ILE A 222 3.49 9.78 -10.84
N LYS A 223 2.93 10.58 -11.75
CA LYS A 223 1.71 11.38 -11.51
C LYS A 223 0.42 10.57 -11.68
N HIS A 224 0.49 9.55 -12.53
CA HIS A 224 -0.56 8.59 -12.78
C HIS A 224 0.07 7.21 -12.75
N SER A 225 -0.63 6.20 -12.23
CA SER A 225 -0.22 4.81 -12.47
C SER A 225 -0.01 4.67 -13.97
N LYS A 226 1.16 4.12 -14.37
CA LYS A 226 1.29 3.56 -15.70
C LYS A 226 0.18 2.51 -15.75
N GLN A 227 -0.94 2.81 -16.39
CA GLN A 227 -1.86 1.75 -16.74
C GLN A 227 -0.99 0.75 -17.52
N PRO A 228 -0.83 -0.50 -17.07
CA PRO A 228 -0.29 -1.52 -17.98
C PRO A 228 -1.17 -1.66 -19.24
N PHE A 229 -2.38 -1.06 -19.22
CA PHE A 229 -3.34 -1.01 -20.32
C PHE A 229 -3.92 0.39 -20.52
N SER A 230 -3.26 1.25 -21.30
CA SER A 230 -3.93 2.38 -21.98
C SER A 230 -4.84 1.92 -23.12
N SER A 231 -5.39 0.71 -23.03
CA SER A 231 -6.33 0.14 -23.98
C SER A 231 -7.35 -0.68 -23.21
N LEU A 232 -8.34 0.00 -22.64
CA LEU A 232 -9.70 -0.52 -22.61
C LEU A 232 -10.12 -1.05 -24.01
N ASP A 233 -9.49 -0.57 -25.09
CA ASP A 233 -9.59 -1.11 -26.45
C ASP A 233 -9.02 -2.55 -26.64
N ARG A 234 -8.11 -3.04 -25.78
CA ARG A 234 -7.72 -4.48 -25.79
C ARG A 234 -8.62 -5.34 -24.92
N TRP A 235 -9.46 -4.71 -24.10
CA TRP A 235 -10.50 -5.36 -23.30
C TRP A 235 -11.85 -5.38 -24.01
N GLN A 236 -11.93 -4.93 -25.27
CA GLN A 236 -12.80 -5.54 -26.28
C GLN A 236 -12.34 -6.99 -26.56
N SER A 237 -12.40 -7.80 -25.50
CA SER A 237 -13.17 -9.02 -25.52
C SER A 237 -12.79 -10.03 -26.62
N PRO A 238 -12.04 -11.09 -26.26
CA PRO A 238 -12.21 -12.38 -26.92
C PRO A 238 -13.68 -12.83 -26.93
N ILE A 239 -14.54 -12.31 -26.03
CA ILE A 239 -15.98 -12.58 -25.98
C ILE A 239 -16.71 -11.94 -27.18
N ASP A 240 -16.24 -10.81 -27.73
CA ASP A 240 -16.86 -10.13 -28.89
C ASP A 240 -16.47 -10.82 -30.20
N ASN A 241 -15.27 -11.40 -30.25
CA ASN A 241 -14.81 -12.22 -31.39
C ASN A 241 -15.40 -13.65 -31.40
N ILE A 242 -15.85 -14.16 -30.25
CA ILE A 242 -16.47 -15.49 -30.15
C ILE A 242 -17.98 -15.42 -30.45
N HIS A 243 -18.67 -14.34 -30.06
CA HIS A 243 -20.07 -14.12 -30.48
C HIS A 243 -20.23 -13.84 -31.99
N GLN A 244 -19.14 -13.57 -32.71
CA GLN A 244 -19.15 -13.48 -34.19
C GLN A 244 -18.80 -14.80 -34.89
N ARG A 245 -18.48 -15.87 -34.14
CA ARG A 245 -18.11 -17.19 -34.69
C ARG A 245 -19.07 -18.32 -34.32
N TYR A 246 -20.21 -17.99 -33.69
CA TYR A 246 -21.35 -18.89 -33.50
C TYR A 246 -22.61 -18.29 -34.11
#